data_AF-A0A6A6JN59-F1
#
_entry.id   AF-A0A6A6JN59-F1
#
_cell.length_a   1.000
_cell.length_b   1.000
_cell.length_c   1.000
_cell.angle_alpha   90.00
_cell.angle_beta   90.00
_cell.angle_gamma   90.00
#
_symmetry.space_group_name_H-M   'P 1'
#
loop_
_entity.id
_entity.type
_entity.pdbx_description
1 polymer ?
#
loop_
_entity_poly.entity_id
_entity_poly.type
_entity_poly.pdbx_seq_one_letter_code
_entity_poly.pdbx_strand_id
1 'polypeptide(L)'
;MDGASQALALGVLPCVSKPFRALADYRGSLEEKAQSQQYLHPWEEKALAKFVAHQDALGRPVRIKYLGSIAFSLARRRAPANHPCKPPGKNWPQSFYKRHPDLKASKAAALDWNRYNIYDKVIH
;
A
#
# COMPACT_ATOMS: atom_id res chain seq x y z
N MET A 1 36.16 -24.84 -33.79
CA MET A 1 36.07 -24.18 -32.47
C MET A 1 36.44 -22.75 -32.70
N ASP A 2 35.41 -21.93 -32.77
CA ASP A 2 35.41 -20.69 -33.51
C ASP A 2 35.55 -19.58 -32.48
N GLY A 3 36.30 -18.51 -32.78
CA GLY A 3 36.61 -17.46 -31.81
C GLY A 3 35.38 -16.82 -31.15
N ALA A 4 34.21 -16.90 -31.80
CA ALA A 4 32.93 -16.45 -31.27
C ALA A 4 32.43 -17.27 -30.07
N SER A 5 32.76 -18.57 -29.98
CA SER A 5 32.37 -19.43 -28.85
C SER A 5 33.17 -19.14 -27.58
N GLN A 6 34.37 -18.56 -27.71
CA GLN A 6 35.22 -18.21 -26.57
C GLN A 6 34.77 -16.91 -25.88
N ALA A 7 34.10 -16.01 -26.61
CA ALA A 7 33.63 -14.73 -26.09
C ALA A 7 32.41 -14.86 -25.14
N LEU A 8 31.66 -15.96 -25.20
CA LEU A 8 30.55 -16.24 -24.26
C LEU A 8 31.02 -16.85 -22.93
N ALA A 9 32.25 -17.37 -22.86
CA ALA A 9 32.82 -17.94 -21.64
C ALA A 9 33.53 -16.89 -20.76
N LEU A 10 33.89 -15.74 -21.33
CA LEU A 10 34.39 -14.60 -20.57
C LEU A 10 33.21 -13.81 -20.01
N GLY A 11 32.81 -14.19 -18.79
CA GLY A 11 31.84 -13.46 -18.00
C GLY A 11 32.11 -11.96 -18.02
N VAL A 12 31.03 -11.21 -18.22
CA VAL A 12 30.93 -9.75 -18.20
C VAL A 12 31.94 -9.13 -17.23
N LEU A 13 32.88 -8.35 -17.77
CA LEU A 13 33.81 -7.52 -17.01
C LEU A 13 33.05 -6.65 -15.99
N PRO A 14 33.50 -6.57 -14.72
CA PRO A 14 32.80 -5.87 -13.63
C PRO A 14 32.69 -4.35 -13.80
N CYS A 15 33.22 -3.79 -14.89
CA CYS A 15 33.31 -2.36 -15.16
C CYS A 15 32.35 -1.84 -16.24
N VAL A 16 31.43 -2.67 -16.77
CA VAL A 16 30.39 -2.21 -17.71
C VAL A 16 29.08 -1.97 -16.96
N SER A 17 28.49 -0.78 -17.14
CA SER A 17 27.13 -0.46 -16.67
C SER A 17 26.15 -1.56 -17.08
N LYS A 18 25.39 -2.08 -16.11
CA LYS A 18 24.48 -3.20 -16.30
C LYS A 18 23.57 -2.96 -17.51
N PRO A 19 23.39 -3.95 -18.42
CA PRO A 19 22.54 -3.80 -19.58
C PRO A 19 21.08 -3.55 -19.15
N PHE A 20 20.34 -2.80 -19.95
CA PHE A 20 18.95 -2.37 -19.64
C PHE A 20 18.02 -3.53 -19.23
N ARG A 21 18.24 -4.74 -19.77
CA ARG A 21 17.49 -5.94 -19.37
C ARG A 21 17.75 -6.38 -17.94
N ALA A 22 19.00 -6.35 -17.47
CA ALA A 22 19.34 -6.69 -16.09
C ALA A 22 18.75 -5.66 -15.09
N LEU A 23 18.58 -4.40 -15.49
CA LEU A 23 17.87 -3.41 -14.68
C LEU A 23 16.37 -3.71 -14.55
N ALA A 24 15.74 -4.30 -15.57
CA ALA A 24 14.34 -4.70 -15.51
C ALA A 24 14.11 -5.84 -14.49
N ASP A 25 15.00 -6.84 -14.46
CA ASP A 25 14.94 -7.93 -13.48
C ASP A 25 15.15 -7.41 -12.05
N TYR A 26 16.06 -6.45 -11.86
CA TYR A 26 16.22 -5.74 -10.59
C TYR A 26 14.97 -4.94 -10.19
N ARG A 27 14.22 -4.39 -11.15
CA ARG A 27 13.00 -3.63 -10.91
C ARG A 27 11.87 -4.52 -10.37
N GLY A 28 11.73 -5.73 -10.91
CA GLY A 28 10.80 -6.75 -10.38
C GLY A 28 11.13 -7.13 -8.93
N SER A 29 12.41 -7.38 -8.64
CA SER A 29 12.89 -7.66 -7.27
C SER A 29 12.64 -6.50 -6.30
N LEU A 30 12.62 -5.26 -6.78
CA LEU A 30 12.34 -4.07 -5.97
C LEU A 30 10.87 -3.96 -5.56
N GLU A 31 9.94 -4.35 -6.42
CA GLU A 31 8.51 -4.36 -6.11
C GLU A 31 8.16 -5.44 -5.08
N GLU A 32 8.73 -6.63 -5.18
CA GLU A 32 8.58 -7.69 -4.17
C GLU A 32 9.18 -7.28 -2.82
N LYS A 33 10.36 -6.63 -2.83
CA LYS A 33 10.96 -6.06 -1.61
C LYS A 33 10.10 -4.94 -1.03
N ALA A 34 9.50 -4.11 -1.88
CA ALA A 34 8.61 -3.05 -1.41
C ALA A 34 7.32 -3.62 -0.79
N GLN A 35 6.82 -4.75 -1.30
CA GLN A 35 5.68 -5.46 -0.72
C GLN A 35 6.01 -6.11 0.62
N SER A 36 7.18 -6.73 0.76
CA SER A 36 7.60 -7.34 2.04
C SER A 36 7.90 -6.31 3.13
N GLN A 37 8.26 -5.08 2.75
CA GLN A 37 8.45 -3.94 3.66
C GLN A 37 7.15 -3.19 3.99
N GLN A 38 5.99 -3.66 3.52
CA GLN A 38 4.72 -3.04 3.89
C GLN A 38 4.42 -3.23 5.38
N TYR A 39 3.82 -2.20 5.96
CA TYR A 39 3.41 -2.21 7.36
C TYR A 39 2.34 -3.28 7.65
N LEU A 40 1.42 -3.48 6.69
CA LEU A 40 0.38 -4.49 6.73
C LEU A 40 0.77 -5.67 5.84
N HIS A 41 0.39 -6.88 6.25
CA HIS A 41 0.46 -8.01 5.35
C HIS A 41 -0.54 -7.84 4.19
N PRO A 42 -0.28 -8.43 3.01
CA PRO A 42 -1.15 -8.25 1.85
C PRO A 42 -2.63 -8.57 2.12
N TRP A 43 -2.92 -9.58 2.95
CA TRP A 43 -4.29 -9.94 3.31
C TRP A 43 -4.96 -8.93 4.26
N GLU A 44 -4.21 -8.35 5.20
CA GLU A 44 -4.71 -7.29 6.09
C GLU A 44 -4.97 -6.00 5.32
N GLU A 45 -4.07 -5.66 4.39
CA GLU A 45 -4.24 -4.50 3.53
C GLU A 45 -5.48 -4.64 2.65
N LYS A 46 -5.71 -5.83 2.07
CA LYS A 46 -6.93 -6.16 1.32
C LYS A 46 -8.20 -6.06 2.18
N ALA A 47 -8.15 -6.51 3.43
CA ALA A 47 -9.29 -6.39 4.35
C ALA A 47 -9.58 -4.92 4.70
N LEU A 48 -8.54 -4.12 4.94
CA LEU A 48 -8.68 -2.68 5.18
C LEU A 48 -9.24 -1.95 3.96
N ALA A 49 -8.79 -2.28 2.75
CA ALA A 49 -9.33 -1.72 1.51
C ALA A 49 -10.83 -2.02 1.34
N LYS A 50 -11.25 -3.27 1.57
CA LYS A 50 -12.67 -3.65 1.56
C LYS A 50 -13.48 -2.89 2.61
N PHE A 51 -12.94 -2.74 3.82
CA PHE A 51 -13.60 -1.96 4.87
C PHE A 51 -13.80 -0.50 4.45
N VAL A 52 -12.78 0.14 3.88
CA VAL A 52 -12.88 1.53 3.40
C VAL A 52 -13.92 1.65 2.29
N ALA A 53 -13.91 0.75 1.31
CA ALA A 53 -14.91 0.72 0.23
C ALA A 53 -16.33 0.51 0.77
N HIS A 54 -16.49 -0.38 1.75
CA HIS A 54 -17.79 -0.63 2.37
C HIS A 54 -18.30 0.59 3.15
N GLN A 55 -17.43 1.25 3.89
CA GLN A 55 -17.76 2.49 4.59
C GLN A 55 -18.20 3.59 3.62
N ASP A 56 -17.54 3.70 2.47
CA ASP A 56 -17.94 4.61 1.41
C ASP A 56 -19.30 4.28 0.79
N ALA A 57 -19.58 3.00 0.52
CA ALA A 57 -20.88 2.54 0.03
C ALA A 57 -22.01 2.84 1.02
N LEU A 58 -21.73 2.84 2.33
CA LEU A 58 -22.65 3.28 3.39
C LEU A 58 -22.73 4.82 3.51
N GLY A 59 -22.10 5.55 2.59
CA GLY A 59 -21.96 6.99 2.56
C GLY A 59 -21.05 7.55 3.66
N ARG A 60 -20.36 6.72 4.47
CA ARG A 60 -19.50 7.06 5.63
C ARG A 60 -18.02 7.02 5.26
N PRO A 61 -17.49 7.90 4.39
CA PRO A 61 -16.10 7.79 3.98
C PRO A 61 -15.14 7.94 5.18
N VAL A 62 -14.19 7.02 5.27
CA VAL A 62 -13.17 7.02 6.32
C VAL A 62 -12.20 8.17 6.06
N ARG A 63 -12.07 9.09 7.03
CA ARG A 63 -11.10 10.19 6.91
C ARG A 63 -9.67 9.64 6.93
N ILE A 64 -8.82 10.15 6.03
CA ILE A 64 -7.41 9.73 5.86
C ILE A 64 -6.64 9.73 7.18
N LYS A 65 -6.89 10.69 8.06
CA LYS A 65 -6.24 10.81 9.38
C LYS A 65 -6.45 9.60 10.30
N TYR A 66 -7.56 8.89 10.16
CA TYR A 66 -7.86 7.70 10.97
C TYR A 66 -7.32 6.40 10.35
N LEU A 67 -6.88 6.44 9.10
CA LEU A 67 -6.44 5.23 8.41
C LEU A 67 -5.18 4.63 9.05
N GLY A 68 -4.24 5.49 9.47
CA GLY A 68 -3.04 5.04 10.16
C GLY A 68 -3.33 4.38 11.52
N SER A 69 -4.30 4.91 12.28
CA SER A 69 -4.70 4.31 13.56
C SER A 69 -5.43 2.99 13.36
N ILE A 70 -6.29 2.87 12.33
CA ILE A 70 -6.97 1.61 12.01
C ILE A 70 -5.95 0.54 11.61
N ALA A 71 -4.99 0.89 10.76
CA ALA A 71 -3.91 -0.01 10.35
C ALA A 71 -3.05 -0.45 11.57
N PHE A 72 -2.75 0.48 12.49
CA PHE A 72 -2.05 0.14 13.73
C PHE A 72 -2.86 -0.83 14.60
N SER A 73 -4.16 -0.57 14.79
CA SER A 73 -5.04 -1.46 15.54
C SER A 73 -5.16 -2.84 14.92
N LEU A 74 -5.17 -2.95 13.58
CA LEU A 74 -5.12 -4.24 12.88
C LEU A 74 -3.81 -4.96 13.14
N ALA A 75 -2.68 -4.29 12.92
CA ALA A 75 -1.36 -4.90 13.10
C ALA A 75 -1.08 -5.30 14.57
N ARG A 76 -1.67 -4.58 15.53
CA ARG A 76 -1.59 -4.91 16.96
C ARG A 76 -2.32 -6.20 17.36
N ARG A 77 -3.25 -6.69 16.54
CA ARG A 77 -3.96 -7.96 16.79
C ARG A 77 -3.13 -9.19 16.42
N ARG A 78 -1.97 -9.01 15.78
CA ARG A 78 -1.02 -10.09 15.53
C ARG A 78 -0.45 -10.62 16.85
N ALA A 79 0.16 -11.80 16.80
CA ALA A 79 0.90 -12.36 17.93
C ALA A 79 1.96 -11.36 18.45
N PRO A 80 2.29 -11.35 19.76
CA PRO A 80 3.22 -10.38 20.34
C PRO A 80 4.58 -10.30 19.64
N ALA A 81 5.09 -11.42 19.12
CA ALA A 81 6.34 -11.47 18.37
C ALA A 81 6.32 -10.69 17.04
N ASN A 82 5.13 -10.50 16.45
CA ASN A 82 4.94 -9.98 15.10
C ASN A 82 4.18 -8.65 15.06
N HIS A 83 3.70 -8.15 16.20
CA HIS A 83 3.01 -6.87 16.22
C HIS A 83 4.00 -5.69 16.18
N PRO A 84 3.67 -4.61 15.48
CA PRO A 84 4.51 -3.42 15.51
C PRO A 84 4.28 -2.65 16.82
N CYS A 85 5.38 -2.18 17.44
CA CYS A 85 5.30 -1.30 18.61
C CYS A 85 4.92 0.15 18.25
N LYS A 86 5.18 0.56 17.00
CA LYS A 86 4.97 1.94 16.53
C LYS A 86 3.88 1.98 15.48
N PRO A 87 3.07 3.07 15.44
CA PRO A 87 2.10 3.27 14.36
C PRO A 87 2.79 3.47 13.01
N PRO A 88 2.05 3.33 11.90
CA PRO A 88 2.59 3.60 10.57
C PRO A 88 2.94 5.09 10.42
N GLY A 89 3.98 5.39 9.63
CA GLY A 89 4.47 6.75 9.45
C GLY A 89 3.46 7.70 8.77
N LYS A 90 3.72 9.01 8.86
CA LYS A 90 2.83 10.09 8.34
C LYS A 90 2.43 9.91 6.88
N ASN A 91 3.33 9.41 6.04
CA ASN A 91 3.10 9.23 4.59
C ASN A 91 2.45 7.88 4.22
N TRP A 92 2.22 7.01 5.22
CA TRP A 92 1.67 5.68 4.98
C TRP A 92 0.24 5.71 4.44
N PRO A 93 -0.70 6.54 4.97
CA PRO A 93 -2.05 6.62 4.40
C PRO A 93 -2.05 7.06 2.94
N GLN A 94 -1.19 8.03 2.58
CA GLN A 94 -1.06 8.48 1.19
C GLN A 94 -0.55 7.35 0.29
N SER A 95 0.43 6.58 0.78
CA SER A 95 0.98 5.44 0.06
C SER A 95 -0.05 4.32 -0.11
N PHE A 96 -0.89 4.07 0.89
CA PHE A 96 -2.01 3.13 0.79
C PHE A 96 -2.98 3.52 -0.33
N TYR A 97 -3.43 4.78 -0.39
CA TYR A 97 -4.31 5.23 -1.49
C TYR A 97 -3.65 5.18 -2.88
N LYS A 98 -2.32 5.31 -2.96
CA LYS A 98 -1.60 5.12 -4.23
C LYS A 98 -1.64 3.67 -4.70
N ARG A 99 -1.63 2.70 -3.77
CA ARG A 99 -1.73 1.26 -4.08
C ARG A 99 -3.15 0.81 -4.40
N HIS A 100 -4.15 1.50 -3.89
CA HIS A 100 -5.58 1.20 -4.09
C HIS A 100 -6.28 2.34 -4.84
N PRO A 101 -6.03 2.48 -6.16
CA PRO A 101 -6.65 3.54 -6.97
C PRO A 101 -8.19 3.45 -6.98
N ASP A 102 -8.75 2.25 -6.83
CA ASP A 102 -10.20 2.01 -6.75
C ASP A 102 -10.86 2.79 -5.61
N LEU A 103 -10.14 2.99 -4.50
CA LEU A 103 -10.61 3.77 -3.35
C LEU A 103 -10.54 5.29 -3.57
N LYS A 104 -9.85 5.73 -4.63
CA LYS A 104 -9.66 7.16 -4.93
C LYS A 104 -10.89 7.76 -5.62
N ALA A 105 -11.65 6.96 -6.37
CA ALA A 105 -12.91 7.38 -7.01
C ALA A 105 -13.97 7.85 -5.98
N SER A 106 -13.97 7.23 -4.80
CA SER A 106 -14.83 7.55 -3.65
C SER A 106 -14.62 8.97 -3.08
N LYS A 107 -13.39 9.50 -3.11
CA LYS A 107 -13.05 10.80 -2.48
C LYS A 107 -13.71 12.02 -3.12
N ALA A 108 -14.19 11.90 -4.36
CA ALA A 108 -14.74 13.02 -5.12
C ALA A 108 -16.15 13.44 -4.65
N ALA A 109 -16.84 12.59 -3.89
CA ALA A 109 -18.08 12.99 -3.24
C ALA A 109 -17.74 13.91 -2.07
N ALA A 110 -17.99 15.22 -2.23
CA ALA A 110 -17.98 16.15 -1.12
C ALA A 110 -18.87 15.56 -0.01
N LEU A 111 -18.31 15.40 1.18
CA LEU A 111 -19.07 15.02 2.36
C LEU A 111 -20.18 16.07 2.53
N ASP A 112 -21.42 15.70 2.19
CA ASP A 112 -22.58 16.56 2.38
C ASP A 112 -22.65 16.97 3.86
N TRP A 113 -22.51 18.28 4.11
CA TRP A 113 -22.52 18.86 5.45
C TRP A 113 -23.81 18.53 6.21
N ASN A 114 -24.92 18.28 5.50
CA ASN A 114 -26.20 17.85 6.09
C ASN A 114 -26.12 16.51 6.84
N ARG A 115 -25.02 15.76 6.70
CA ARG A 115 -24.84 14.52 7.43
C ARG A 115 -24.39 14.69 8.88
N TYR A 116 -23.74 15.80 9.19
CA TYR A 116 -23.34 16.15 10.56
C TYR A 116 -24.42 16.94 11.30
N ASN A 117 -25.45 17.42 10.59
CA ASN A 117 -26.57 18.08 11.21
C ASN A 117 -27.52 17.03 11.80
N ILE A 118 -27.32 16.70 13.07
CA ILE A 118 -28.15 15.79 13.88
C ILE A 118 -29.23 16.52 14.66
N TYR A 119 -29.21 17.85 14.70
CA TYR A 119 -30.14 18.65 15.51
C TYR A 119 -31.60 18.41 15.13
N ASP A 120 -31.90 18.22 13.84
CA ASP A 120 -33.27 17.97 13.35
C ASP A 120 -33.68 16.49 13.40
N LYS A 121 -32.78 15.59 13.84
CA LYS A 121 -32.99 14.12 13.80
C LYS A 121 -33.24 13.51 15.18
N VAL A 122 -33.13 14.31 16.25
CA VAL A 122 -33.43 13.89 17.63
C VAL A 122 -34.81 14.44 18.00
N ILE A 123 -35.86 13.66 17.72
CA ILE A 123 -37.23 13.96 18.16
C ILE A 123 -37.36 13.44 19.60
N HIS A 124 -37.77 14.32 20.52
CA HIS A 124 -38.11 13.96 21.91
C HIS A 124 -39.53 13.43 21.99
#